data_AF-A0A7W6T3D8-F1
#
_entry.id   AF-A0A7W6T3D8-F1
#
_cell.length_a   1.000
_cell.length_b   1.000
_cell.length_c   1.000
_cell.angle_alpha   90.00
_cell.angle_beta   90.00
_cell.angle_gamma   90.00
#
_symmetry.space_group_name_H-M   'P 1'
#
loop_
_entity.id
_entity.type
_entity.pdbx_description
1 polymer ?
#
loop_
_entity_poly.entity_id
_entity_poly.type
_entity_poly.pdbx_seq_one_letter_code
_entity_poly.pdbx_strand_id
1 'polypeptide(L)' 'MNAPPEAIPAETHATAATWANLSPLLVEIRERRNEFGRAQKIPKEIIDGFRRVGVYRAMVAKRFGGEERTPADFVA' A
#
# COMPACT_ATOMS: atom_id res chain seq x y z
N MET A 1 10.76 23.80 18.57
CA MET A 1 11.60 23.71 17.36
C MET A 1 11.10 22.51 16.58
N ASN A 2 10.08 22.69 15.75
CA ASN A 2 9.60 21.62 14.88
C ASN A 2 10.60 21.49 13.74
N ALA A 3 11.06 20.27 13.46
CA ALA A 3 11.93 20.00 12.32
C ALA A 3 11.27 20.55 11.03
N PRO A 4 12.04 21.15 10.11
CA PRO A 4 11.51 21.57 8.81
C PRO A 4 10.87 20.36 8.13
N PRO A 5 9.77 20.54 7.37
CA PRO A 5 9.18 19.46 6.62
C PRO A 5 10.21 19.02 5.59
N GLU A 6 10.94 17.93 5.88
CA GLU A 6 11.71 17.23 4.86
C GLU A 6 10.74 17.01 3.71
N ALA A 7 11.06 17.58 2.55
CA ALA A 7 10.28 17.41 1.35
C ALA A 7 10.24 15.91 1.08
N ILE A 8 9.14 15.26 1.45
CA ILE A 8 8.89 13.87 1.08
C ILE A 8 8.96 13.91 -0.44
N PRO A 9 9.99 13.27 -1.06
CA PRO A 9 10.10 13.30 -2.49
C PRO A 9 8.79 12.74 -3.02
N ALA A 10 8.14 13.52 -3.88
CA ALA A 10 6.96 13.08 -4.60
C ALA A 10 7.42 11.99 -5.56
N GLU A 11 7.62 10.77 -5.04
CA GLU A 11 7.71 9.58 -5.85
C GLU A 11 6.42 9.57 -6.66
N THR A 12 6.55 9.97 -7.92
CA THR A 12 5.49 9.93 -8.90
C THR A 12 5.16 8.47 -9.13
N HIS A 13 4.36 7.91 -8.23
CA HIS A 13 3.73 6.60 -8.34
C HIS A 13 2.46 6.75 -9.21
N ALA A 14 2.54 7.55 -10.25
CA ALA A 14 1.54 7.60 -11.30
C ALA A 14 2.07 6.71 -12.43
N THR A 15 1.48 5.52 -12.61
CA THR A 15 0.94 5.12 -13.93
C THR A 15 0.25 3.75 -13.99
N ALA A 16 0.49 2.73 -13.15
CA ALA A 16 -0.22 1.44 -13.41
C ALA A 16 -0.37 0.45 -12.24
N ALA A 17 -0.53 0.92 -11.01
CA ALA A 17 -0.94 0.05 -9.91
C ALA A 17 -2.25 0.56 -9.30
N THR A 18 -3.34 0.16 -9.92
CA THR A 18 -4.71 0.41 -9.45
C THR A 18 -5.11 -0.67 -8.45
N TRP A 19 -6.12 -0.40 -7.63
CA TRP A 19 -6.80 -1.39 -6.78
C TRP A 19 -7.20 -2.70 -7.49
N ALA A 20 -7.31 -2.71 -8.82
CA ALA A 20 -7.46 -3.93 -9.62
C ALA A 20 -6.35 -4.97 -9.36
N ASN A 21 -5.14 -4.54 -8.99
CA ASN A 21 -4.01 -5.42 -8.68
C ASN A 21 -4.04 -5.95 -7.22
N LEU A 22 -4.98 -5.50 -6.39
CA LEU A 22 -5.09 -6.00 -5.03
C LEU A 22 -5.55 -7.47 -5.01
N SER A 23 -6.60 -7.81 -5.75
CA SER A 23 -7.15 -9.17 -5.79
C SER A 23 -6.10 -10.23 -6.12
N PRO A 24 -5.31 -10.13 -7.21
CA PRO A 24 -4.27 -11.11 -7.49
C PRO A 24 -3.17 -11.15 -6.42
N LEU A 25 -2.79 -10.01 -5.83
CA LEU A 25 -1.81 -9.97 -4.73
C LEU A 25 -2.34 -10.71 -3.48
N LEU A 26 -3.62 -10.57 -3.15
CA LEU A 26 -4.23 -11.30 -2.04
C LEU A 26 -4.31 -12.81 -2.29
N VAL A 27 -4.53 -13.23 -3.55
CA VAL A 27 -4.47 -14.65 -3.95
C VAL A 27 -3.07 -15.20 -3.70
N GLU A 28 -2.03 -14.51 -4.17
CA GLU A 28 -0.63 -14.92 -3.96
C GLU A 28 -0.29 -15.05 -2.46
N ILE A 29 -0.69 -14.06 -1.65
CA ILE A 29 -0.49 -14.08 -0.19
C ILE A 29 -1.16 -15.31 0.45
N ARG A 30 -2.36 -15.66 -0.03
CA ARG A 30 -3.11 -16.81 0.50
C ARG A 30 -2.44 -18.13 0.17
N GLU A 31 -1.88 -18.27 -1.03
CA GLU A 31 -1.13 -19.45 -1.47
C GLU A 31 0.16 -19.61 -0.66
N ARG A 32 0.85 -18.49 -0.38
CA ARG A 32 2.14 -18.47 0.32
C ARG A 32 2.04 -18.33 1.84
N ARG A 33 0.85 -18.28 2.44
CA ARG A 33 0.63 -18.02 3.88
C ARG A 33 1.51 -18.82 4.85
N ASN A 34 1.84 -20.06 4.51
CA ASN A 34 2.66 -20.93 5.36
C ASN A 34 4.14 -20.48 5.40
N GLU A 35 4.64 -19.89 4.32
CA GLU A 35 5.98 -19.28 4.26
C GLU A 35 6.08 -18.13 5.26
N PHE A 36 5.07 -17.25 5.28
CA PHE A 36 5.03 -16.07 6.15
C PHE A 36 4.91 -16.47 7.61
N GLY A 37 4.07 -17.48 7.91
CA GLY A 37 3.91 -18.02 9.25
C GLY A 37 5.21 -18.59 9.82
N ARG A 38 5.99 -19.31 9.01
CA ARG A 38 7.31 -19.84 9.43
C ARG A 38 8.35 -18.75 9.60
N ALA A 39 8.40 -17.79 8.68
CA ALA A 39 9.38 -16.69 8.73
C ALA A 39 9.05 -15.62 9.78
N GLN A 40 7.80 -15.59 10.27
CA GLN A 40 7.24 -14.54 11.14
C GLN A 40 7.43 -13.12 10.59
N LYS A 41 7.51 -13.00 9.27
CA LYS A 41 7.78 -11.74 8.57
C LYS A 41 6.96 -11.69 7.29
N ILE A 42 6.56 -10.48 6.91
CA ILE A 42 6.00 -10.22 5.58
C ILE A 42 7.17 -10.03 4.61
N PRO A 43 7.21 -10.76 3.48
CA PRO A 43 8.24 -10.56 2.48
C PRO A 43 8.23 -9.14 1.88
N LYS A 44 9.41 -8.66 1.48
CA LYS A 44 9.57 -7.28 0.99
C LYS A 44 8.72 -7.03 -0.27
N GLU A 45 8.64 -8.00 -1.16
CA GLU A 45 7.88 -7.91 -2.41
C GLU A 45 6.39 -7.71 -2.16
N ILE A 46 5.84 -8.29 -1.08
CA ILE A 46 4.44 -8.10 -0.69
C ILE A 46 4.22 -6.66 -0.18
N ILE A 47 5.14 -6.14 0.64
CA ILE A 47 5.09 -4.74 1.10
C ILE A 47 5.19 -3.77 -0.08
N ASP A 48 6.11 -4.04 -1.01
CA ASP A 48 6.25 -3.24 -2.23
C ASP A 48 4.98 -3.32 -3.10
N GLY A 49 4.35 -4.51 -3.17
CA GLY A 49 3.05 -4.71 -3.81
C GLY A 49 1.96 -3.81 -3.22
N PHE A 50 1.80 -3.82 -1.90
CA PHE A 50 0.84 -2.93 -1.22
C PHE A 50 1.15 -1.45 -1.40
N ARG A 51 2.43 -1.05 -1.40
CA ARG A 51 2.85 0.34 -1.69
C ARG A 51 2.48 0.76 -3.11
N ARG A 52 2.66 -0.13 -4.09
CA ARG A 52 2.29 0.13 -5.49
C ARG A 52 0.78 0.30 -5.63
N VAL A 53 0.00 -0.63 -5.09
CA VAL A 53 -1.48 -0.58 -5.10
C VAL A 53 -2.03 0.67 -4.41
N GLY A 54 -1.31 1.20 -3.41
CA GLY A 54 -1.72 2.40 -2.68
C GLY A 54 -2.45 2.13 -1.37
N VAL A 55 -2.41 0.89 -0.85
CA VAL A 55 -3.10 0.48 0.38
C VAL A 55 -2.77 1.41 1.56
N TYR A 56 -1.50 1.79 1.73
CA TYR A 56 -1.07 2.64 2.84
C TYR A 56 -1.49 4.11 2.72
N ARG A 57 -1.85 4.58 1.52
CA ARG A 57 -2.31 5.96 1.26
C ARG A 57 -3.79 6.06 0.95
N ALA A 58 -4.52 4.95 1.09
CA ALA A 58 -5.93 4.85 0.76
C ALA A 58 -6.76 5.95 1.42
N MET A 59 -6.53 6.19 2.72
CA MET A 59 -7.28 7.18 3.51
C MET A 59 -6.61 8.55 3.61
N VAL A 60 -5.41 8.72 3.01
CA VAL A 60 -4.68 9.98 3.05
C VAL A 60 -5.38 10.99 2.15
N ALA A 61 -5.45 12.25 2.57
CA ALA A 61 -6.09 13.31 1.79
C ALA A 61 -5.40 13.53 0.43
N LYS A 62 -6.17 13.89 -0.59
CA LYS A 62 -5.66 14.08 -1.96
C LYS A 62 -4.57 15.15 -2.05
N ARG A 63 -4.65 16.20 -1.23
CA ARG A 63 -3.63 17.26 -1.15
C ARG A 63 -2.25 16.77 -0.73
N PHE A 64 -2.17 15.57 -0.13
CA PHE A 64 -0.92 14.91 0.25
C PHE A 64 -0.62 13.68 -0.63
N GLY A 65 -1.32 13.51 -1.76
CA GLY A 65 -1.11 12.42 -2.70
C GLY A 65 -1.76 11.08 -2.31
N GLY A 66 -2.76 11.10 -1.42
CA GLY A 66 -3.58 9.93 -1.11
C GLY A 66 -4.87 9.84 -1.93
N GLU A 67 -5.70 8.85 -1.63
CA GLU A 67 -6.98 8.61 -2.33
C GLU A 67 -8.21 9.16 -1.59
N GLU A 68 -8.07 9.54 -0.32
CA GLU A 68 -9.14 10.07 0.52
C GLU A 68 -10.38 9.15 0.60
N ARG A 69 -10.14 7.83 0.63
CA ARG A 69 -11.18 6.81 0.81
C ARG A 69 -11.79 6.87 2.20
N THR A 70 -13.08 6.60 2.27
CA THR A 70 -13.75 6.40 3.57
C THR A 70 -13.34 5.06 4.19
N PRO A 71 -13.54 4.87 5.51
CA PRO A 71 -13.35 3.56 6.13
C PRO A 71 -14.18 2.46 5.46
N ALA A 72 -15.40 2.77 5.01
CA ALA A 72 -16.26 1.82 4.30
C ALA A 72 -15.66 1.41 2.95
N ASP A 73 -15.13 2.37 2.16
CA ASP A 73 -14.49 2.08 0.88
C ASP A 73 -13.17 1.30 1.01
N PHE A 74 -12.54 1.33 2.19
CA PHE A 74 -11.28 0.63 2.45
C PHE A 74 -11.49 -0.84 2.80
N VAL A 75 -12.60 -1.18 3.47
CA VAL A 75 -12.89 -2.55 3.93
C VAL A 75 -13.86 -3.32 3.02
N ALA A 76 -14.45 -2.65 2.03
CA ALA A 76 -15.33 -3.24 1.02
C ALA A 76 -14.59 -4.22 0.11
#